data_AF-A0A7T8QWP9-F1
#
_entry.id   AF-A0A7T8QWP9-F1
#
_cell.length_a   1.000
_cell.length_b   1.000
_cell.length_c   1.000
_cell.angle_alpha   90.00
_cell.angle_beta   90.00
_cell.angle_gamma   90.00
#
_symmetry.space_group_name_H-M   'P 1'
#
loop_
_entity.id
_entity.type
_entity.pdbx_description
1 polymer ?
#
loop_
_entity_poly.entity_id
_entity_poly.type
_entity_poly.pdbx_seq_one_letter_code
_entity_poly.pdbx_strand_id
1 'polypeptide(L)'
;AKSKDGGKNLRDKLDKIGLALPAGRRKAANVTLLTSLVEGEAIHLARDFGYVCETEFPARQVAEYLCRSQSDPSDGYRRKELVLATKVITKELMDLLNQDRSPLCNTRPHQILDPNIQRHLTHFSLITHGFGSPAIVAALTAIQ
;
A
#
# COMPACT_ATOMS: atom_id res chain seq x y z
N ALA A 1 -7.49 -26.43 -26.50
CA ALA A 1 -7.54 -25.38 -27.54
C ALA A 1 -8.36 -24.20 -27.03
N LYS A 2 -7.88 -22.95 -27.17
CA LYS A 2 -8.72 -21.76 -26.90
C LYS A 2 -9.76 -21.66 -28.02
N SER A 3 -11.05 -21.62 -27.69
CA SER A 3 -12.12 -21.37 -28.67
C SER A 3 -11.90 -19.99 -29.31
N LYS A 4 -11.81 -19.96 -30.65
CA LYS A 4 -11.52 -18.76 -31.45
C LYS A 4 -12.50 -17.61 -31.17
N ASP A 5 -13.75 -17.94 -30.84
CA ASP A 5 -14.83 -16.97 -30.60
C ASP A 5 -15.33 -16.93 -29.16
N GLY A 6 -14.66 -17.60 -28.22
CA GLY A 6 -15.12 -17.72 -26.83
C GLY A 6 -15.39 -16.36 -26.16
N GLY A 7 -14.51 -15.37 -26.41
CA GLY A 7 -14.68 -14.02 -25.87
C GLY A 7 -15.86 -13.25 -26.47
N LYS A 8 -16.17 -13.47 -27.75
CA LYS A 8 -17.32 -12.86 -28.43
C LYS A 8 -18.63 -13.47 -27.91
N ASN A 9 -18.72 -14.79 -27.92
CA ASN A 9 -19.89 -15.51 -27.42
C ASN A 9 -20.22 -15.18 -25.96
N LEU A 10 -19.20 -14.98 -25.12
CA LEU A 10 -19.39 -14.56 -23.73
C LEU A 10 -19.99 -13.14 -23.64
N ARG A 11 -19.50 -12.19 -24.44
CA ARG A 11 -20.05 -10.83 -24.48
C ARG A 11 -21.50 -10.84 -24.96
N ASP A 12 -21.79 -11.54 -26.05
CA ASP A 12 -23.15 -11.62 -26.62
C ASP A 12 -24.15 -12.26 -25.65
N LYS A 13 -23.72 -13.25 -24.84
CA LYS A 13 -24.57 -13.86 -23.81
C LYS A 13 -24.81 -12.93 -22.61
N LEU A 14 -23.81 -12.15 -22.21
CA LEU A 14 -23.91 -11.23 -21.08
C LEU A 14 -24.73 -9.99 -21.44
N ASP A 15 -24.61 -9.50 -22.67
CA ASP A 15 -25.41 -8.39 -23.18
C ASP A 15 -26.92 -8.70 -23.16
N LYS A 16 -27.28 -9.95 -23.48
CA LYS A 16 -28.68 -10.45 -23.38
C LYS A 16 -29.27 -10.40 -21.96
N ILE A 17 -28.44 -10.36 -20.92
CA ILE A 17 -28.88 -10.20 -19.52
C ILE A 17 -28.58 -8.81 -18.96
N GLY A 18 -28.29 -7.83 -19.84
CA GLY A 18 -28.05 -6.43 -19.46
C GLY A 18 -26.64 -6.17 -18.91
N LEU A 19 -25.69 -7.10 -19.09
CA LEU A 19 -24.31 -6.96 -18.63
C LEU A 19 -23.36 -6.68 -19.79
N ALA A 20 -22.89 -5.45 -19.90
CA ALA A 20 -21.91 -5.05 -20.89
C ALA A 20 -20.48 -5.45 -20.48
N LEU A 21 -19.76 -6.13 -21.37
CA LEU A 21 -18.34 -6.44 -21.21
C LEU A 21 -17.52 -5.85 -22.36
N PRO A 22 -16.53 -4.99 -22.10
CA PRO A 22 -15.68 -4.42 -23.15
C PRO A 22 -14.80 -5.49 -23.81
N ALA A 23 -14.51 -5.30 -25.10
CA ALA A 23 -13.55 -6.11 -25.83
C ALA A 23 -12.11 -5.60 -25.59
N GLY A 24 -11.14 -6.48 -25.31
CA GLY A 24 -9.73 -6.10 -25.16
C GLY A 24 -8.99 -6.76 -23.98
N ARG A 25 -7.75 -6.32 -23.74
CA ARG A 25 -6.88 -6.78 -22.63
C ARG A 25 -7.36 -6.16 -21.31
N ARG A 26 -7.88 -6.99 -20.40
CA ARG A 26 -8.36 -6.61 -19.06
C ARG A 26 -7.21 -6.45 -18.04
N LYS A 27 -6.12 -5.79 -18.41
CA LYS A 27 -5.05 -5.48 -17.44
C LYS A 27 -4.89 -3.98 -17.37
N ALA A 28 -5.40 -3.39 -16.30
CA ALA A 28 -5.30 -1.96 -16.01
C ALA A 28 -3.91 -1.55 -15.49
N ALA A 29 -3.07 -2.53 -15.16
CA ALA A 29 -1.71 -2.34 -14.67
C ALA A 29 -0.74 -3.33 -15.33
N ASN A 30 0.55 -2.99 -15.26
CA ASN A 30 1.63 -3.89 -15.65
C ASN A 30 1.64 -5.14 -14.77
N VAL A 31 2.00 -6.27 -15.37
CA VAL A 31 2.11 -7.52 -14.62
C VAL A 31 3.40 -7.49 -13.83
N THR A 32 3.28 -7.51 -12.52
CA THR A 32 4.37 -7.66 -11.56
C THR A 32 4.07 -8.83 -10.63
N LEU A 33 5.06 -9.25 -9.82
CA LEU A 33 4.81 -10.23 -8.76
C LEU A 33 3.74 -9.75 -7.78
N LEU A 34 3.69 -8.44 -7.50
CA LEU A 34 2.66 -7.88 -6.63
C LEU A 34 1.25 -8.09 -7.20
N THR A 35 1.07 -7.93 -8.51
CA THR A 35 -0.22 -8.19 -9.19
C THR A 35 -0.55 -9.67 -9.36
N SER A 36 0.35 -10.59 -8.97
CA SER A 36 0.06 -12.02 -8.96
C SER A 36 -0.58 -12.50 -7.66
N LEU A 37 -0.52 -11.69 -6.60
CA LEU A 37 -1.17 -12.00 -5.33
C LEU A 37 -2.68 -11.88 -5.47
N VAL A 38 -3.40 -12.81 -4.84
CA VAL A 38 -4.81 -12.57 -4.55
C VAL A 38 -4.93 -11.61 -3.36
N GLU A 39 -6.08 -10.96 -3.25
CA GLU A 39 -6.30 -9.95 -2.20
C GLU A 39 -6.07 -10.49 -0.77
N GLY A 40 -6.50 -11.73 -0.51
CA GLY A 40 -6.23 -12.37 0.78
C GLY A 40 -4.74 -12.61 1.07
N GLU A 41 -3.93 -12.94 0.06
CA GLU A 41 -2.48 -13.11 0.21
C GLU A 41 -1.80 -11.77 0.49
N ALA A 42 -2.18 -10.71 -0.24
CA ALA A 42 -1.62 -9.39 -0.06
C ALA A 42 -1.95 -8.78 1.32
N ILE A 43 -3.16 -9.00 1.84
CA ILE A 43 -3.55 -8.59 3.19
C ILE A 43 -2.74 -9.34 4.25
N HIS A 44 -2.58 -10.66 4.13
CA HIS A 44 -1.74 -11.42 5.04
C HIS A 44 -0.27 -10.98 4.97
N LEU A 45 0.25 -10.77 3.76
CA LEU A 45 1.60 -10.27 3.56
C LEU A 45 1.81 -8.91 4.24
N ALA A 46 0.84 -8.00 4.18
CA ALA A 46 0.93 -6.70 4.87
C ALA A 46 1.03 -6.86 6.39
N ARG A 47 0.22 -7.75 6.97
CA ARG A 47 0.27 -8.05 8.40
C ARG A 47 1.60 -8.68 8.79
N ASP A 48 2.03 -9.69 8.06
CA ASP A 48 3.26 -10.43 8.35
C ASP A 48 4.49 -9.53 8.15
N PHE A 49 4.47 -8.65 7.14
CA PHE A 49 5.49 -7.62 6.93
C PHE A 49 5.53 -6.63 8.11
N GLY A 50 4.37 -6.17 8.59
CA GLY A 50 4.28 -5.34 9.79
C GLY A 50 4.92 -5.98 11.02
N TYR A 51 4.63 -7.27 11.24
CA TYR A 51 5.24 -8.04 12.33
C TYR A 51 6.77 -8.11 12.19
N VAL A 52 7.29 -8.46 11.01
CA VAL A 52 8.74 -8.54 10.77
C VAL A 52 9.41 -7.16 10.92
N CYS A 53 8.74 -6.09 10.50
CA CYS A 53 9.19 -4.72 10.73
C CYS A 53 9.31 -4.38 12.22
N GLU A 54 8.43 -4.90 13.07
CA GLU A 54 8.44 -4.65 14.51
C GLU A 54 9.44 -5.53 15.26
N THR A 55 9.54 -6.82 14.89
CA THR A 55 10.32 -7.80 15.67
C THR A 55 11.72 -8.05 15.13
N GLU A 56 11.92 -7.98 13.82
CA GLU A 56 13.17 -8.40 13.18
C GLU A 56 14.01 -7.22 12.66
N PHE A 57 13.39 -6.06 12.38
CA PHE A 57 14.13 -4.93 11.84
C PHE A 57 15.11 -4.36 12.88
N PRO A 58 16.42 -4.26 12.59
CA PRO A 58 17.43 -3.88 13.56
C PRO A 58 17.54 -2.35 13.71
N ALA A 59 16.43 -1.67 14.04
CA ALA A 59 16.32 -0.22 14.08
C ALA A 59 17.41 0.42 14.95
N ARG A 60 17.65 -0.16 16.13
CA ARG A 60 18.66 0.33 17.08
C ARG A 60 20.07 0.22 16.51
N GLN A 61 20.44 -0.93 15.97
CA GLN A 61 21.79 -1.17 15.45
C GLN A 61 22.07 -0.28 14.24
N VAL A 62 21.07 -0.08 13.38
CA VAL A 62 21.15 0.86 12.25
C VAL A 62 21.33 2.29 12.74
N ALA A 63 20.53 2.72 13.73
CA ALA A 63 20.65 4.06 14.30
C ALA A 63 22.02 4.29 14.97
N GLU A 64 22.50 3.33 15.77
CA GLU A 64 23.82 3.39 16.38
C GLU A 64 24.92 3.49 15.32
N TYR A 65 24.87 2.66 14.26
CA TYR A 65 25.83 2.73 13.15
C TYR A 65 25.84 4.09 12.46
N LEU A 66 24.66 4.66 12.17
CA LEU A 66 24.52 5.97 11.51
C LEU A 66 24.99 7.15 12.38
N CYS A 67 25.06 6.96 13.70
CA CYS A 67 25.52 7.98 14.65
C CYS A 67 27.02 7.88 14.95
N ARG A 68 27.69 6.76 14.64
CA ARG A 68 29.14 6.56 14.94
C ARG A 68 30.07 7.57 14.28
N SER A 69 29.72 8.09 13.11
CA SER A 69 30.55 9.04 12.36
C SER A 69 30.42 10.50 12.84
N GLN A 70 29.67 10.76 13.93
CA GLN A 70 29.46 12.12 14.42
C GLN A 70 30.53 12.50 15.45
N SER A 71 31.38 13.46 15.09
CA SER A 71 32.46 13.96 15.94
C SER A 71 32.14 15.26 16.69
N ASP A 72 31.18 16.06 16.21
CA ASP A 72 30.85 17.37 16.79
C ASP A 72 29.57 17.31 17.65
N PRO A 73 29.66 17.63 18.96
CA PRO A 73 28.49 17.70 19.85
C PRO A 73 27.38 18.67 19.40
N SER A 74 27.73 19.75 18.69
CA SER A 74 26.75 20.74 18.18
C SER A 74 25.87 20.17 17.06
N ASP A 75 26.42 19.29 16.23
CA ASP A 75 25.67 18.58 15.19
C ASP A 75 24.67 17.56 15.76
N GLY A 76 24.95 17.04 16.96
CA GLY A 76 24.04 16.13 17.68
C GLY A 76 22.71 16.78 18.04
N TYR A 77 22.75 18.02 18.54
CA TYR A 77 21.53 18.77 18.90
C TYR A 77 20.66 19.09 17.68
N ARG A 78 21.27 19.64 16.63
CA ARG A 78 20.56 19.93 15.38
C ARG A 78 19.98 18.67 14.73
N ARG A 79 20.73 17.56 14.73
CA ARG A 79 20.24 16.28 14.18
C ARG A 79 19.07 15.73 14.99
N LYS A 80 19.12 15.82 16.32
CA LYS A 80 17.99 15.42 17.19
C LYS A 80 16.74 16.22 16.84
N GLU A 81 16.87 17.53 16.66
CA GLU A 81 15.75 18.39 16.26
C GLU A 81 15.17 17.97 14.90
N LEU A 82 16.02 17.74 13.89
CA LEU A 82 15.59 17.28 12.57
C LEU A 82 14.88 15.91 12.62
N VAL A 83 15.37 14.98 13.45
CA VAL A 83 14.74 13.67 13.65
C VAL A 83 13.35 13.84 14.28
N LEU A 84 13.22 14.69 15.30
CA LEU A 84 11.92 14.98 15.93
C LEU A 84 10.95 15.63 14.95
N ALA A 85 11.40 16.60 14.14
CA ALA A 85 10.58 17.21 13.11
C ALA A 85 10.12 16.17 12.06
N THR A 86 11.02 15.30 11.60
CA THR A 86 10.71 14.21 10.67
C THR A 86 9.69 13.23 11.25
N LYS A 87 9.79 12.93 12.55
CA LYS A 87 8.84 12.06 13.26
C LYS A 87 7.42 12.62 13.23
N VAL A 88 7.25 13.94 13.33
CA VAL A 88 5.92 14.57 13.25
C VAL A 88 5.33 14.39 11.85
N ILE A 89 6.08 14.73 10.80
CA ILE A 89 5.59 14.65 9.41
C ILE A 89 5.27 13.20 9.02
N THR A 90 6.12 12.25 9.39
CA THR A 90 5.86 10.82 9.13
C THR A 90 4.63 10.32 9.88
N LYS A 91 4.37 10.81 11.10
CA LYS A 91 3.16 10.50 11.85
C LYS A 91 1.90 11.04 11.17
N GLU A 92 1.91 12.28 10.68
CA GLU A 92 0.78 12.85 9.93
C GLU A 92 0.44 12.01 8.69
N LEU A 93 1.46 11.56 7.95
CA LEU A 93 1.27 10.67 6.81
C LEU A 93 0.67 9.32 7.23
N MET A 94 1.17 8.71 8.30
CA MET A 94 0.60 7.45 8.80
C MET A 94 -0.85 7.62 9.25
N ASP A 95 -1.16 8.71 9.96
CA ASP A 95 -2.51 8.99 10.44
C ASP A 95 -3.47 9.21 9.25
N LEU A 96 -3.03 9.82 8.14
CA LEU A 96 -3.79 9.92 6.89
C LEU A 96 -3.99 8.53 6.24
N LEU A 97 -2.95 7.71 6.13
CA LEU A 97 -3.03 6.37 5.53
C LEU A 97 -3.94 5.44 6.34
N ASN A 98 -3.95 5.55 7.68
CA ASN A 98 -4.85 4.78 8.55
C ASN A 98 -6.32 5.22 8.43
N GLN A 99 -6.58 6.40 7.86
CA GLN A 99 -7.93 6.87 7.54
C GLN A 99 -8.40 6.42 6.15
N ASP A 100 -7.58 5.71 5.39
CA ASP A 100 -7.99 5.15 4.10
C ASP A 100 -9.21 4.22 4.28
N ARG A 101 -10.27 4.50 3.51
CA ARG A 101 -11.50 3.71 3.45
C ARG A 101 -11.71 3.12 2.05
N SER A 102 -10.61 2.70 1.43
CA SER A 102 -10.64 1.95 0.18
C SER A 102 -11.40 0.64 0.37
N PRO A 103 -12.29 0.26 -0.57
CA PRO A 103 -12.97 -1.03 -0.50
C PRO A 103 -11.94 -2.16 -0.64
N LEU A 104 -11.94 -3.06 0.34
CA LEU A 104 -11.11 -4.27 0.35
C LEU A 104 -11.99 -5.50 0.57
N CYS A 105 -11.72 -6.57 -0.14
CA CYS A 105 -12.50 -7.79 -0.21
C CYS A 105 -13.97 -7.43 -0.50
N ASN A 106 -14.88 -7.80 0.42
CA ASN A 106 -16.30 -7.48 0.34
C ASN A 106 -16.70 -6.28 1.20
N THR A 107 -15.74 -5.54 1.76
CA THR A 107 -16.01 -4.36 2.58
C THR A 107 -16.17 -3.11 1.72
N ARG A 108 -17.11 -2.24 2.12
CA ARG A 108 -17.36 -0.94 1.47
C ARG A 108 -17.59 0.11 2.57
N PRO A 109 -16.55 0.48 3.30
CA PRO A 109 -16.69 1.46 4.37
C PRO A 109 -17.11 2.83 3.82
N HIS A 110 -17.79 3.62 4.66
CA HIS A 110 -18.11 5.00 4.33
C HIS A 110 -16.82 5.83 4.26
N GLN A 111 -16.66 6.60 3.18
CA GLN A 111 -15.48 7.44 2.97
C GLN A 111 -15.49 8.60 3.97
N ILE A 112 -14.34 8.86 4.59
CA ILE A 112 -14.15 9.95 5.57
C ILE A 112 -13.16 11.01 5.09
N LEU A 113 -12.32 10.67 4.12
CA LEU A 113 -11.36 11.57 3.50
C LEU A 113 -12.00 12.35 2.35
N ASP A 114 -11.39 13.47 1.99
CA ASP A 114 -11.75 14.22 0.79
C ASP A 114 -11.80 13.28 -0.44
N PRO A 115 -12.85 13.37 -1.29
CA PRO A 115 -13.00 12.46 -2.44
C PRO A 115 -11.80 12.45 -3.38
N ASN A 116 -11.08 13.56 -3.55
CA ASN A 116 -9.89 13.60 -4.40
C ASN A 116 -8.77 12.76 -3.80
N ILE A 117 -8.53 12.88 -2.49
CA ILE A 117 -7.51 12.08 -1.80
C ILE A 117 -7.92 10.61 -1.76
N GLN A 118 -9.16 10.31 -1.34
CA GLN A 118 -9.65 8.94 -1.24
C GLN A 118 -9.60 8.21 -2.59
N ARG A 119 -9.84 8.91 -3.71
CA ARG A 119 -9.72 8.32 -5.06
C ARG A 119 -8.31 7.83 -5.35
N HIS A 120 -7.28 8.60 -5.00
CA HIS A 120 -5.88 8.23 -5.24
C HIS A 120 -5.46 7.07 -4.33
N LEU A 121 -5.85 7.10 -3.06
CA LEU A 121 -5.62 5.98 -2.12
C LEU A 121 -6.33 4.71 -2.58
N THR A 122 -7.57 4.83 -3.07
CA THR A 122 -8.33 3.70 -3.63
C THR A 122 -7.62 3.10 -4.83
N HIS A 123 -7.12 3.92 -5.75
CA HIS A 123 -6.37 3.41 -6.89
C HIS A 123 -5.10 2.66 -6.46
N PHE A 124 -4.35 3.21 -5.49
CA PHE A 124 -3.17 2.55 -4.93
C PHE A 124 -3.51 1.24 -4.22
N SER A 125 -4.57 1.24 -3.41
CA SER A 125 -5.07 0.06 -2.70
C SER A 125 -5.47 -1.05 -3.67
N LEU A 126 -6.19 -0.72 -4.76
CA LEU A 126 -6.59 -1.69 -5.78
C LEU A 126 -5.40 -2.29 -6.55
N ILE A 127 -4.38 -1.50 -6.87
CA ILE A 127 -3.18 -2.01 -7.57
C ILE A 127 -2.32 -2.88 -6.66
N THR A 128 -2.29 -2.56 -5.36
CA THR A 128 -1.48 -3.28 -4.37
C THR A 128 -2.26 -4.37 -3.65
N HIS A 129 -3.52 -4.60 -4.01
CA HIS A 129 -4.39 -5.58 -3.34
C HIS A 129 -4.50 -5.35 -1.82
N GLY A 130 -4.53 -4.08 -1.41
CA GLY A 130 -4.59 -3.66 0.01
C GLY A 130 -3.27 -3.74 0.78
N PHE A 131 -2.18 -4.22 0.16
CA PHE A 131 -0.87 -4.30 0.81
C PHE A 131 -0.21 -2.93 1.04
N GLY A 132 -0.36 -2.01 0.08
CA GLY A 132 0.51 -0.83 -0.05
C GLY A 132 0.48 0.12 1.16
N SER A 133 -0.70 0.63 1.53
CA SER A 133 -0.82 1.61 2.62
C SER A 133 -0.34 1.01 3.97
N PRO A 134 -0.78 -0.20 4.38
CA PRO A 134 -0.26 -0.85 5.58
C PRO A 134 1.26 -1.06 5.56
N ALA A 135 1.84 -1.43 4.41
CA ALA A 135 3.28 -1.64 4.29
C ALA A 135 4.08 -0.34 4.49
N ILE A 136 3.59 0.80 3.98
CA ILE A 136 4.20 2.10 4.22
C ILE A 136 4.12 2.47 5.70
N VAL A 137 2.96 2.26 6.34
CA VAL A 137 2.77 2.53 7.78
C VAL A 137 3.70 1.66 8.62
N ALA A 138 3.84 0.37 8.30
CA ALA A 138 4.75 -0.55 8.96
C ALA A 138 6.22 -0.10 8.86
N ALA A 139 6.66 0.26 7.65
CA ALA A 139 8.02 0.72 7.41
C ALA A 139 8.34 2.02 8.17
N LEU A 140 7.40 2.96 8.21
CA LEU A 140 7.55 4.20 8.97
C LEU A 140 7.56 3.95 10.48
N THR A 141 6.72 3.04 10.96
CA THR A 141 6.68 2.65 12.38
C THR A 141 8.01 2.02 12.83
N ALA A 142 8.64 1.21 11.98
CA ALA A 142 9.91 0.54 12.27
C ALA A 142 11.10 1.50 12.50
N ILE A 143 10.98 2.76 12.09
CA ILE A 143 12.03 3.78 12.22
C ILE A 143 11.65 4.94 13.16
N GLN A 144 10.53 4.84 13.89
CA GLN A 144 10.04 5.88 14.81
C GLN A 144 10.61 5.84 16.23
#